data_AF-A0A3D1V3V1-F1
#
_entry.id   AF-A0A3D1V3V1-F1
#
_cell.length_a   1.000
_cell.length_b   1.000
_cell.length_c   1.000
_cell.angle_alpha   90.00
_cell.angle_beta   90.00
_cell.angle_gamma   90.00
#
_symmetry.space_group_name_H-M   'P 1'
#
loop_
_entity.id
_entity.type
_entity.pdbx_description
1 polymer ?
#
loop_
_entity_poly.entity_id
_entity_poly.type
_entity_poly.pdbx_seq_one_letter_code
_entity_poly.pdbx_strand_id
1 'polypeptide(L)'
;MAVRATEIRDIIKDQIQSFEAGMTVTNVGNVVEVGDGIASVHGLSDVMANELVEFTKQGVIGMAFNLQEDSVGVIILGEYTG
;
A
#
# COMPACT_ATOMS: atom_id res chain seq x y z
N MET A 1 -21.14 15.11 26.58
CA MET A 1 -20.02 15.88 26.02
C MET A 1 -20.20 15.89 24.51
N ALA A 2 -20.76 16.97 23.97
CA ALA A 2 -20.95 17.10 22.52
C ALA A 2 -19.67 17.70 21.96
N VAL A 3 -18.96 16.94 21.12
CA VAL A 3 -17.83 17.43 20.34
C VAL A 3 -18.34 18.63 19.55
N ARG A 4 -17.81 19.82 19.84
CA ARG A 4 -18.29 21.07 19.23
C ARG A 4 -17.89 21.02 17.76
N ALA A 5 -18.87 21.14 16.86
CA ALA A 5 -18.66 21.05 15.41
C ALA A 5 -17.59 22.02 14.86
N THR A 6 -17.20 23.04 15.63
CA THR A 6 -16.09 23.95 15.31
C THR A 6 -14.73 23.26 15.38
N GLU A 7 -14.45 22.45 16.40
CA GLU A 7 -13.16 21.74 16.54
C GLU A 7 -12.94 20.74 15.40
N ILE A 8 -14.00 20.04 14.98
CA ILE A 8 -13.93 19.11 13.84
C ILE A 8 -13.60 19.86 12.54
N ARG A 9 -14.13 21.07 12.37
CA ARG A 9 -13.87 21.89 11.17
C ARG A 9 -12.43 22.38 11.11
N ASP A 10 -11.87 22.79 12.25
CA ASP A 10 -10.50 23.29 12.32
C ASP A 10 -9.49 22.16 12.03
N ILE A 11 -9.72 20.96 12.58
CA ILE A 11 -8.88 19.78 12.32
C ILE A 11 -8.86 19.40 10.83
N ILE A 12 -10.03 19.37 10.17
CA ILE A 12 -10.12 19.04 8.74
C ILE A 12 -9.42 20.12 7.89
N LYS A 13 -9.56 21.40 8.27
CA LYS A 13 -8.95 22.52 7.54
C LYS A 13 -7.42 22.46 7.62
N ASP A 14 -6.87 22.14 8.78
CA ASP A 14 -5.43 21.99 8.98
C ASP A 14 -4.87 20.78 8.21
N GLN A 15 -5.61 19.66 8.14
CA GLN A 15 -5.24 18.50 7.31
C GLN A 15 -5.20 18.84 5.82
N ILE A 16 -6.16 19.64 5.32
CA ILE A 16 -6.18 20.07 3.91
C ILE A 16 -5.01 21.04 3.63
N GLN A 17 -4.72 21.96 4.55
CA GLN A 17 -3.57 22.88 4.39
C GLN A 17 -2.21 22.16 4.40
N SER A 18 -2.10 21.07 5.16
CA SER A 18 -0.88 20.28 5.27
C SER A 18 -0.73 19.21 4.17
N PHE A 19 -1.72 19.05 3.29
CA PHE A 19 -1.68 18.08 2.22
C PHE A 19 -0.81 18.57 1.07
N GLU A 20 0.44 18.10 1.02
CA GLU A 20 1.29 18.25 -0.15
C GLU A 20 1.05 17.09 -1.12
N ALA A 21 0.54 17.40 -2.31
CA ALA A 21 0.44 16.45 -3.42
C ALA A 21 1.85 16.22 -4.02
N GLY A 22 2.71 15.56 -3.25
CA GLY A 22 4.03 15.14 -3.70
C GLY A 22 3.89 14.00 -4.70
N MET A 23 4.34 14.23 -5.94
CA MET A 23 4.45 13.17 -6.93
C MET A 23 5.67 12.31 -6.58
N THR A 24 5.48 11.32 -5.71
CA THR A 24 6.57 10.45 -5.25
C THR A 24 6.89 9.41 -6.33
N VAL A 25 8.15 9.37 -6.77
CA VAL A 25 8.66 8.28 -7.60
C VAL A 25 8.58 7.01 -6.78
N THR A 26 7.58 6.19 -7.07
CA THR A 26 7.30 4.94 -6.35
C THR A 26 7.56 3.79 -7.29
N ASN A 27 8.24 2.76 -6.79
CA ASN A 27 8.45 1.56 -7.59
C ASN A 27 7.12 0.79 -7.66
N VAL A 28 6.64 0.54 -8.87
CA VAL A 28 5.33 -0.07 -9.11
C VAL A 28 5.49 -1.44 -9.75
N GLY A 29 4.66 -2.38 -9.32
CA GLY A 29 4.56 -3.71 -9.90
C GLY A 29 3.12 -4.05 -10.26
N ASN A 30 2.98 -5.04 -11.13
CA ASN A 30 1.68 -5.59 -11.52
C ASN A 30 1.52 -7.00 -10.97
N VAL A 31 0.38 -7.27 -10.34
CA VAL A 31 0.04 -8.61 -9.86
C VAL A 31 -0.27 -9.51 -11.05
N VAL A 32 0.45 -10.62 -11.16
CA VAL A 32 0.27 -11.64 -12.20
C VAL A 32 -0.69 -12.72 -11.74
N GLU A 33 -0.51 -13.20 -10.52
CA GLU A 33 -1.34 -14.25 -9.91
C GLU A 33 -1.48 -14.01 -8.39
N VAL A 34 -2.58 -14.51 -7.82
CA VAL A 34 -2.83 -14.53 -6.38
C VAL A 34 -3.35 -15.93 -6.02
N GLY A 35 -2.76 -16.53 -4.99
CA GLY A 35 -3.18 -17.84 -4.49
C GLY A 35 -2.78 -18.02 -3.02
N ASP A 36 -3.71 -18.52 -2.21
CA ASP A 36 -3.49 -18.89 -0.81
C ASP A 36 -2.74 -17.82 0.03
N GLY A 37 -3.12 -16.54 -0.16
CA GLY A 37 -2.50 -15.41 0.53
C GLY A 37 -1.12 -14.99 0.00
N ILE A 38 -0.67 -15.53 -1.14
CA ILE A 38 0.57 -15.13 -1.83
C ILE A 38 0.21 -14.52 -3.19
N ALA A 39 0.71 -13.32 -3.45
CA ALA A 39 0.65 -12.68 -4.77
C ALA A 39 2.00 -12.78 -5.47
N SER A 40 2.01 -13.17 -6.73
CA SER A 40 3.19 -13.02 -7.61
C SER A 40 3.08 -11.69 -8.33
N VAL A 41 4.08 -10.84 -8.17
CA VAL A 41 4.12 -9.49 -8.70
C VAL A 41 5.29 -9.36 -9.67
N HIS A 42 5.02 -8.88 -10.88
CA HIS A 42 6.06 -8.54 -11.85
C HIS A 42 6.41 -7.05 -11.73
N GLY A 43 7.70 -6.72 -11.74
CA GLY A 43 8.20 -5.36 -11.48
C GLY A 43 8.78 -5.24 -10.07
N LEU A 44 8.57 -4.10 -9.40
CA LEU A 44 9.15 -3.82 -8.07
C LEU A 44 10.68 -4.04 -8.04
N SER A 45 11.41 -3.54 -9.04
CA SER A 45 12.84 -3.86 -9.25
C SER A 45 13.76 -3.48 -8.08
N ASP A 46 13.37 -2.51 -7.26
CA ASP A 46 14.15 -2.02 -6.13
C ASP A 46 13.59 -2.50 -4.78
N VAL A 47 12.59 -3.39 -4.77
CA VAL A 47 12.00 -3.88 -3.52
C VAL A 47 12.98 -4.80 -2.78
N MET A 48 13.04 -4.62 -1.47
CA MET A 48 13.89 -5.43 -0.60
C MET A 48 13.11 -6.61 -0.02
N ALA A 49 13.84 -7.67 0.31
CA ALA A 49 13.24 -8.79 1.03
C ALA A 49 12.76 -8.32 2.41
N ASN A 50 11.56 -8.75 2.79
CA ASN A 50 10.80 -8.34 3.98
C ASN A 50 10.35 -6.88 3.99
N GLU A 51 10.35 -6.19 2.85
CA GLU A 51 9.76 -4.86 2.73
C GLU A 51 8.23 -4.93 2.68
N LEU A 52 7.57 -3.90 3.21
CA LEU A 52 6.12 -3.77 3.13
C LEU A 52 5.73 -3.18 1.78
N VAL A 53 4.78 -3.84 1.12
CA VAL A 53 4.25 -3.44 -0.18
C VAL A 53 2.77 -3.16 -0.03
N GLU A 54 2.29 -2.06 -0.61
CA GLU A 54 0.87 -1.71 -0.58
C GLU A 54 0.18 -2.13 -1.87
N PHE A 55 -0.95 -2.85 -1.75
CA PHE A 55 -1.82 -3.16 -2.87
C PHE A 55 -2.80 -2.01 -3.11
N THR A 56 -2.47 -1.14 -4.06
CA THR A 56 -3.19 0.14 -4.33
C THR A 56 -4.69 0.00 -4.61
N LYS A 57 -5.15 -1.16 -5.11
CA LYS A 57 -6.59 -1.39 -5.37
C LYS A 57 -7.41 -1.67 -4.12
N GLN A 58 -6.81 -2.25 -3.10
CA GLN A 58 -7.51 -2.74 -1.90
C GLN A 58 -7.05 -2.02 -0.62
N GLY A 59 -5.93 -1.27 -0.67
CA GLY A 59 -5.31 -0.67 0.52
C GLY A 59 -4.77 -1.70 1.50
N VAL A 60 -4.61 -2.96 1.05
CA VAL A 60 -4.08 -4.06 1.86
C VAL A 60 -2.56 -3.99 1.81
N ILE A 61 -1.93 -4.30 2.94
CA ILE A 61 -0.48 -4.38 3.05
C ILE A 61 -0.05 -5.82 2.80
N GLY A 62 1.04 -6.00 2.09
CA GLY A 62 1.75 -7.25 1.97
C GLY A 62 3.21 -7.12 2.37
N MET A 63 3.92 -8.24 2.40
CA MET A 63 5.34 -8.33 2.68
C MET A 63 6.04 -9.03 1.52
N ALA A 64 7.05 -8.40 0.94
CA ALA A 64 7.91 -9.02 -0.05
C ALA A 64 8.67 -10.18 0.59
N PHE A 65 8.36 -11.42 0.20
CA PHE A 65 8.92 -12.62 0.79
C PHE A 65 10.02 -13.21 -0.09
N ASN A 66 9.74 -13.42 -1.38
CA ASN A 66 10.68 -14.04 -2.31
C ASN A 66 10.98 -13.10 -3.47
N LEU A 67 12.26 -12.84 -3.73
CA LEU A 67 12.72 -12.02 -4.86
C LEU A 67 13.33 -12.96 -5.91
N GLN A 68 12.64 -13.12 -7.03
CA GLN A 68 13.14 -13.81 -8.20
C GLN A 68 13.61 -12.77 -9.24
N GLU A 69 14.32 -13.24 -10.27
CA GLU A 69 14.86 -12.37 -11.32
C GLU A 69 13.77 -11.58 -12.04
N ASP A 70 12.62 -12.24 -12.28
CA ASP A 70 11.50 -11.66 -13.02
C ASP A 70 10.23 -11.48 -12.18
N SER A 71 10.21 -11.89 -10.91
CA SER A 71 8.99 -11.80 -10.09
C SER A 71 9.28 -11.68 -8.60
N VAL A 72 8.34 -11.08 -7.88
CA VAL A 72 8.37 -10.92 -6.44
C VAL A 72 7.15 -11.60 -5.84
N GLY A 73 7.39 -12.57 -4.97
CA GLY A 73 6.37 -13.18 -4.15
C GLY A 73 6.07 -12.29 -2.94
N VAL A 74 4.84 -11.78 -2.86
CA VAL A 74 4.35 -10.92 -1.77
C VAL A 74 3.32 -11.68 -0.95
N ILE A 75 3.57 -11.83 0.35
CA ILE A 75 2.59 -12.39 1.29
C ILE A 75 1.57 -11.30 1.60
N ILE A 76 0.28 -11.58 1.43
CA ILE A 76 -0.80 -10.64 1.70
C ILE A 76 -1.14 -10.68 3.19
N LEU A 77 -0.98 -9.54 3.88
CA LEU A 77 -1.27 -9.40 5.31
C LEU A 77 -2.70 -8.90 5.53
N GLY A 78 -3.67 -9.58 4.94
CA GLY A 78 -5.08 -9.18 4.98
C GLY A 78 -5.98 -10.09 4.15
N GLU A 79 -7.15 -9.57 3.81
CA GLU A 79 -8.11 -10.29 2.96
C GLU A 79 -7.63 -10.25 1.51
N TYR A 80 -7.42 -11.43 0.91
CA TYR A 80 -6.92 -11.56 -0.47
C TYR A 80 -8.03 -11.89 -1.49
N THR A 81 -9.27 -12.08 -1.04
CA THR A 81 -10.43 -12.53 -1.84
C THR A 81 -11.22 -11.40 -2.51
N GLY A 82 -10.62 -10.22 -2.68
CA GLY A 82 -11.26 -9.01 -3.19
C GLY A 82 -11.04 -8.72 -4.68
#